data_AF-A0A1J4T467-F1
#
_entry.id   AF-A0A1J4T467-F1
#
_cell.length_a   1.000
_cell.length_b   1.000
_cell.length_c   1.000
_cell.angle_alpha   90.00
_cell.angle_beta   90.00
_cell.angle_gamma   90.00
#
_symmetry.space_group_name_H-M   'P 1'
#
loop_
_entity.id
_entity.type
_entity.pdbx_description
1 polymer ?
#
loop_
_entity_poly.entity_id
_entity_poly.type
_entity_poly.pdbx_seq_one_letter_code
_entity_poly.pdbx_strand_id
1 'polypeptide(L)'
;MNKETLKKSYQAAAIAAGGIIGAIVFYTVIVELLRNMGYKPPLQPPAAVAAKYSFYLLGVSVLPILKMTGIRLGEKKETAEETVRALTVLAILRAALCELPAISGLVMFLLTGLRLDFYLLVVFSVGLEVYNFPRLSKWEERIRGDFGQL
;
A
#
# COMPACT_ATOMS: atom_id res chain seq x y z
N MET A 1 29.23 0.22 1.23
CA MET A 1 28.00 0.34 2.02
C MET A 1 28.19 -0.35 3.37
N ASN A 2 27.93 0.32 4.50
CA ASN A 2 27.95 -0.33 5.82
C ASN A 2 26.58 -0.94 6.15
N LYS A 3 26.56 -2.09 6.83
CA LYS A 3 25.36 -2.78 7.31
C LYS A 3 24.47 -1.89 8.19
N GLU A 4 25.06 -1.02 9.00
CA GLU A 4 24.30 -0.08 9.84
C GLU A 4 23.51 0.94 9.02
N THR A 5 24.13 1.50 7.98
CA THR A 5 23.47 2.47 7.09
C THR A 5 22.31 1.83 6.35
N LEU A 6 22.50 0.60 5.85
CA LEU A 6 21.43 -0.18 5.22
C LEU A 6 20.25 -0.41 6.18
N LYS A 7 20.55 -0.83 7.42
CA LYS A 7 19.53 -1.08 8.45
C LYS A 7 18.74 0.17 8.80
N LYS A 8 19.40 1.34 8.92
CA LYS A 8 18.72 2.62 9.18
C LYS A 8 17.76 2.99 8.05
N SER A 9 18.18 2.88 6.79
CA SER A 9 17.32 3.16 5.64
C SER A 9 16.13 2.19 5.55
N TYR A 10 16.38 0.91 5.81
CA TYR A 10 15.33 -0.10 5.93
C TYR A 10 14.31 0.24 7.03
N GLN A 11 14.78 0.61 8.23
CA GLN A 11 13.90 0.96 9.34
C GLN A 11 13.01 2.16 9.01
N ALA A 12 13.55 3.18 8.36
CA ALA A 12 12.75 4.32 7.90
C ALA A 12 11.63 3.88 6.94
N ALA A 13 11.95 3.03 5.96
CA ALA A 13 10.95 2.49 5.04
C ALA A 13 9.91 1.61 5.75
N ALA A 14 10.33 0.77 6.70
CA ALA A 14 9.44 -0.11 7.45
C ALA A 14 8.50 0.66 8.39
N ILE A 15 8.99 1.74 9.02
CA ILE A 15 8.17 2.64 9.85
C ILE A 15 7.11 3.35 8.97
N ALA A 16 7.52 3.84 7.80
CA ALA A 16 6.59 4.47 6.86
C ALA A 16 5.49 3.49 6.40
N ALA A 17 5.87 2.29 5.99
CA ALA A 17 4.91 1.23 5.62
C ALA A 17 4.00 0.85 6.80
N GLY A 18 4.55 0.74 8.02
CA GLY A 18 3.79 0.50 9.23
C GLY A 18 2.76 1.61 9.52
N GLY A 19 3.12 2.87 9.28
CA GLY A 19 2.21 4.01 9.39
C GLY A 19 1.04 3.93 8.42
N ILE A 20 1.29 3.51 7.18
CA ILE A 20 0.26 3.31 6.15
C ILE A 20 -0.69 2.17 6.54
N ILE A 21 -0.16 1.05 7.06
CA ILE A 21 -1.00 -0.03 7.63
C ILE A 21 -1.86 0.52 8.79
N GLY A 22 -1.28 1.37 9.64
CA GLY A 22 -2.02 2.08 10.70
C GLY A 22 -3.16 2.95 10.17
N ALA A 23 -2.96 3.64 9.04
CA ALA A 23 -4.00 4.42 8.37
C ALA A 23 -5.14 3.54 7.84
N ILE A 24 -4.84 2.37 7.26
CA ILE A 24 -5.86 1.39 6.85
C ILE A 24 -6.73 0.96 8.05
N VAL A 25 -6.11 0.68 9.20
CA VAL A 25 -6.84 0.35 10.43
C VAL A 25 -7.70 1.54 10.87
N PHE A 26 -7.17 2.75 10.83
CA PHE A 26 -7.92 3.96 11.17
C PHE A 26 -9.17 4.16 10.29
N TYR A 27 -9.12 3.82 8.99
CA TYR A 27 -10.31 3.86 8.13
C TYR A 27 -11.43 2.94 8.62
N THR A 28 -11.09 1.77 9.19
CA THR A 28 -12.11 0.88 9.76
C THR A 28 -12.79 1.49 10.97
N VAL A 29 -12.04 2.21 11.80
CA VAL A 29 -12.59 2.98 12.94
C VAL A 29 -13.55 4.06 12.45
N ILE A 30 -13.17 4.83 11.42
CA ILE A 30 -14.04 5.86 10.83
C ILE A 30 -15.37 5.25 10.35
N VAL A 31 -15.30 4.15 9.60
CA VAL A 31 -16.49 3.49 9.03
C VAL A 31 -17.45 3.01 10.13
N GLU A 32 -16.94 2.39 11.20
CA GLU A 32 -17.79 1.95 12.31
C GLU A 32 -18.36 3.11 13.13
N LEU A 33 -17.59 4.18 13.35
CA LEU A 33 -18.09 5.38 14.03
C LEU A 33 -19.23 6.04 13.24
N LEU A 34 -19.04 6.29 11.95
CA LEU A 34 -20.07 6.88 11.10
C LEU A 34 -21.34 6.04 11.07
N ARG A 35 -21.18 4.71 10.95
CA ARG A 35 -22.32 3.79 11.02
C ARG A 35 -23.07 3.90 12.34
N ASN A 36 -22.37 3.91 13.46
CA ASN A 36 -22.99 4.01 14.79
C ASN A 36 -23.70 5.36 14.99
N MET A 37 -23.28 6.41 14.30
CA MET A 37 -23.92 7.72 14.27
C MET A 37 -25.13 7.80 13.30
N GLY A 38 -25.51 6.70 12.65
CA GLY A 38 -26.65 6.66 11.73
C GLY A 38 -26.39 7.34 10.39
N TYR A 39 -25.13 7.27 9.90
CA TYR A 39 -24.75 7.80 8.60
C TYR A 39 -25.68 7.34 7.46
N LYS A 40 -26.16 8.29 6.66
CA LYS A 40 -27.01 8.04 5.49
C LYS A 40 -26.22 8.33 4.21
N PRO A 41 -25.93 7.31 3.39
CA PRO A 41 -25.15 7.50 2.18
C PRO A 41 -25.93 8.33 1.14
N PRO A 42 -25.23 9.19 0.38
CA PRO A 42 -25.87 10.08 -0.59
C PRO A 42 -26.33 9.38 -1.87
N LEU A 43 -25.65 8.32 -2.32
CA LEU A 43 -26.02 7.62 -3.55
C LEU A 43 -27.04 6.52 -3.27
N GLN A 44 -28.12 6.53 -4.05
CA GLN A 44 -29.11 5.46 -4.09
C GLN A 44 -28.93 4.62 -5.37
N PRO A 45 -29.47 3.39 -5.42
CA PRO A 45 -29.54 2.63 -6.66
C PRO A 45 -30.29 3.41 -7.76
N PRO A 46 -29.84 3.38 -9.03
CA PRO A 46 -28.77 2.54 -9.59
C PRO A 46 -27.34 3.12 -9.48
N ALA A 47 -27.18 4.40 -9.14
CA ALA A 47 -25.89 5.08 -9.09
C ALA A 47 -24.91 4.42 -8.09
N ALA A 48 -25.42 3.93 -6.95
CA ALA A 48 -24.63 3.18 -5.98
C ALA A 48 -24.00 1.90 -6.55
N VAL A 49 -24.69 1.22 -7.47
CA VAL A 49 -24.18 0.00 -8.12
C VAL A 49 -23.07 0.33 -9.12
N ALA A 50 -23.24 1.40 -9.90
CA ALA A 50 -22.20 1.87 -10.80
C ALA A 50 -20.93 2.28 -10.02
N ALA A 51 -21.10 3.07 -8.96
CA ALA A 51 -19.99 3.48 -8.09
C ALA A 51 -19.25 2.28 -7.49
N LYS A 52 -19.97 1.26 -7.01
CA LYS A 52 -19.39 0.02 -6.49
C LYS A 52 -18.39 -0.59 -7.46
N TYR A 53 -18.79 -0.84 -8.70
CA TYR A 53 -17.92 -1.47 -9.69
C TYR A 53 -16.76 -0.57 -10.11
N SER A 54 -16.96 0.75 -10.19
CA SER A 54 -15.87 1.71 -10.45
C SER A 54 -14.79 1.65 -9.38
N PHE A 55 -15.16 1.59 -8.09
CA PHE A 55 -14.18 1.51 -7.00
C PHE A 55 -13.49 0.15 -6.91
N TYR A 56 -14.17 -0.95 -7.26
CA TYR A 56 -13.48 -2.24 -7.42
C TYR A 56 -12.43 -2.19 -8.54
N LEU A 57 -12.77 -1.62 -9.69
CA LEU A 57 -11.82 -1.47 -10.79
C LEU A 57 -10.63 -0.60 -10.38
N LEU A 58 -10.86 0.51 -9.69
CA LEU A 58 -9.79 1.35 -9.14
C LEU A 58 -8.91 0.57 -8.15
N GLY A 59 -9.51 -0.15 -7.20
CA GLY A 59 -8.77 -0.96 -6.23
C GLY A 59 -7.91 -2.04 -6.89
N VAL A 60 -8.44 -2.78 -7.86
CA VAL A 60 -7.71 -3.84 -8.57
C VAL A 60 -6.65 -3.27 -9.53
N SER A 61 -6.85 -2.06 -10.07
CA SER A 61 -5.89 -1.40 -10.96
C SER A 61 -4.51 -1.15 -10.33
N VAL A 62 -4.40 -1.25 -9.01
CA VAL A 62 -3.11 -1.18 -8.30
C VAL A 62 -2.15 -2.29 -8.71
N LEU A 63 -2.64 -3.48 -9.06
CA LEU A 63 -1.80 -4.65 -9.36
C LEU A 63 -0.83 -4.41 -10.53
N PRO A 64 -1.28 -3.95 -11.72
CA PRO A 64 -0.35 -3.63 -12.81
C PRO A 64 0.61 -2.48 -12.44
N ILE A 65 0.18 -1.51 -11.62
CA ILE A 65 1.03 -0.39 -11.18
C ILE A 65 2.15 -0.88 -10.25
N LEU A 66 1.83 -1.76 -9.29
CA LEU A 66 2.82 -2.40 -8.40
C LEU A 66 3.85 -3.22 -9.19
N LYS A 67 3.40 -3.92 -10.23
CA LYS A 67 4.29 -4.65 -11.14
C LYS A 67 5.23 -3.69 -11.88
N MET A 68 4.69 -2.63 -12.47
CA MET A 68 5.45 -1.65 -13.25
C MET A 68 6.47 -0.88 -12.40
N THR A 69 6.09 -0.45 -11.19
CA THR A 69 7.01 0.22 -10.26
C THR A 69 8.15 -0.68 -9.84
N GLY A 70 7.89 -1.98 -9.63
CA GLY A 70 8.92 -2.98 -9.37
C GLY A 70 9.96 -3.11 -10.47
N ILE A 71 9.52 -3.06 -11.73
CA ILE A 71 10.41 -3.13 -12.89
C ILE A 71 11.26 -1.86 -12.97
N ARG A 72 10.63 -0.67 -12.98
CA ARG A 72 11.33 0.60 -13.22
C ARG A 72 12.26 1.03 -12.08
N LEU A 73 11.85 0.83 -10.83
CA LEU A 73 12.62 1.28 -9.67
C LEU A 73 13.47 0.17 -9.05
N GLY A 74 13.24 -1.09 -9.42
CA GLY A 74 14.02 -2.24 -8.97
C GLY A 74 15.29 -2.51 -9.78
N GLU A 75 15.55 -1.72 -10.83
CA GLU A 75 16.79 -1.81 -11.60
C GLU A 75 18.03 -1.49 -10.75
N LYS A 76 19.13 -2.20 -11.02
CA LYS A 76 20.43 -1.93 -10.41
C LYS A 76 20.83 -0.48 -10.71
N LYS A 77 21.38 0.20 -9.70
CA LYS A 77 21.93 1.56 -9.83
C LYS A 77 23.45 1.51 -9.91
N GLU A 78 24.07 2.64 -10.24
CA GLU A 78 25.52 2.71 -10.42
C GLU A 78 26.26 2.44 -9.10
N THR A 79 25.68 2.89 -7.98
CA THR A 79 26.25 2.72 -6.65
C THR A 79 25.32 2.02 -5.68
N ALA A 80 25.89 1.37 -4.66
CA ALA A 80 25.14 0.74 -3.59
C ALA A 80 24.26 1.75 -2.82
N GLU A 81 24.73 3.00 -2.66
CA GLU A 81 24.01 4.07 -1.98
C GLU A 81 22.77 4.50 -2.74
N GLU A 82 22.88 4.67 -4.04
CA GLU A 82 21.73 4.94 -4.91
C GLU A 82 20.75 3.77 -4.95
N THR A 83 21.24 2.52 -4.96
CA THR A 83 20.36 1.34 -4.87
C THR A 83 19.59 1.33 -3.56
N VAL A 84 20.21 1.60 -2.41
CA VAL A 84 19.50 1.67 -1.12
C VAL A 84 18.48 2.80 -1.10
N ARG A 85 18.81 3.96 -1.66
CA ARG A 85 17.85 5.07 -1.81
C ARG A 85 16.66 4.67 -2.70
N ALA A 86 16.92 4.01 -3.83
CA ALA A 86 15.89 3.53 -4.73
C ALA A 86 14.99 2.47 -4.07
N LEU A 87 15.56 1.53 -3.32
CA LEU A 87 14.81 0.52 -2.55
C LEU A 87 13.93 1.16 -1.48
N THR A 88 14.43 2.20 -0.82
CA THR A 88 13.68 2.98 0.19
C THR A 88 12.47 3.65 -0.44
N VAL A 89 12.67 4.38 -1.54
CA VAL A 89 11.59 5.03 -2.29
C VAL A 89 10.59 4.00 -2.82
N LEU A 90 11.07 2.90 -3.39
CA LEU A 90 10.23 1.83 -3.90
C LEU A 90 9.37 1.19 -2.81
N ALA A 91 9.93 0.95 -1.62
CA ALA A 91 9.17 0.37 -0.50
C ALA A 91 8.05 1.30 -0.03
N ILE A 92 8.35 2.59 0.15
CA ILE A 92 7.35 3.60 0.56
C ILE A 92 6.26 3.76 -0.51
N LEU A 93 6.66 3.85 -1.78
CA LEU A 93 5.73 3.96 -2.89
C LEU A 93 4.83 2.73 -2.99
N ARG A 94 5.38 1.52 -2.81
CA ARG A 94 4.59 0.29 -2.81
C ARG A 94 3.60 0.24 -1.67
N ALA A 95 3.99 0.62 -0.46
CA ALA A 95 3.05 0.70 0.67
C ALA A 95 1.90 1.68 0.34
N ALA A 96 2.23 2.89 -0.13
CA ALA A 96 1.20 3.88 -0.50
C ALA A 96 0.26 3.37 -1.62
N LEU A 97 0.79 2.64 -2.59
CA LEU A 97 -0.03 1.98 -3.61
C LEU A 97 -0.92 0.89 -3.01
N CYS A 98 -0.38 0.06 -2.11
CA CYS A 98 -1.14 -1.01 -1.45
C CYS A 98 -2.30 -0.50 -0.61
N GLU A 99 -2.28 0.76 -0.18
CA GLU A 99 -3.39 1.43 0.53
C GLU A 99 -4.56 1.82 -0.39
N LEU A 100 -4.33 2.01 -1.69
CA LEU A 100 -5.35 2.51 -2.63
C LEU A 100 -6.66 1.70 -2.65
N PRO A 101 -6.68 0.36 -2.54
CA PRO A 101 -7.91 -0.39 -2.41
C PRO A 101 -8.68 -0.02 -1.14
N ALA A 102 -8.02 0.16 0.01
CA ALA A 102 -8.68 0.56 1.25
C ALA A 102 -9.27 1.98 1.14
N ILE A 103 -8.55 2.92 0.53
CA ILE A 103 -9.07 4.27 0.23
C ILE A 103 -10.28 4.19 -0.70
N SER A 104 -10.19 3.39 -1.76
CA SER A 104 -11.30 3.15 -2.69
C SER A 104 -12.52 2.57 -1.96
N GLY A 105 -12.29 1.64 -1.03
CA GLY A 105 -13.32 1.08 -0.17
C GLY A 105 -13.94 2.13 0.75
N LEU A 106 -13.14 2.99 1.37
CA LEU A 106 -13.61 4.04 2.27
C LEU A 106 -14.51 5.02 1.50
N VAL A 107 -14.05 5.51 0.36
CA VAL A 107 -14.83 6.44 -0.48
C VAL A 107 -16.10 5.74 -0.98
N MET A 108 -16.02 4.48 -1.40
CA MET A 108 -17.20 3.69 -1.77
C MET A 108 -18.21 3.58 -0.62
N PHE A 109 -17.76 3.28 0.61
CA PHE A 109 -18.64 3.24 1.79
C PHE A 109 -19.28 4.60 2.06
N LEU A 110 -18.51 5.69 2.00
CA LEU A 110 -19.05 7.03 2.18
C LEU A 110 -20.13 7.32 1.15
N LEU A 111 -19.93 6.96 -0.12
CA LEU A 111 -20.92 7.26 -1.15
C LEU A 111 -22.15 6.35 -1.14
N THR A 112 -21.99 5.07 -0.77
CA THR A 112 -23.01 4.03 -1.00
C THR A 112 -23.50 3.31 0.25
N GLY A 113 -22.78 3.44 1.37
CA GLY A 113 -23.05 2.73 2.63
C GLY A 113 -22.68 1.24 2.62
N LEU A 114 -22.04 0.74 1.55
CA LEU A 114 -21.72 -0.68 1.37
C LEU A 114 -20.56 -1.14 2.27
N ARG A 115 -20.89 -1.46 3.53
CA ARG A 115 -19.93 -1.87 4.56
C ARG A 115 -19.12 -3.12 4.22
N LEU A 116 -19.78 -4.18 3.74
CA LEU A 116 -19.09 -5.44 3.43
C LEU A 116 -18.09 -5.25 2.28
N ASP A 117 -18.46 -4.48 1.27
CA ASP A 117 -17.58 -4.18 0.13
C ASP A 117 -16.36 -3.34 0.57
N PHE A 118 -16.51 -2.42 1.53
CA PHE A 118 -15.37 -1.74 2.16
C PHE A 118 -14.40 -2.73 2.82
N TYR A 119 -14.90 -3.64 3.66
CA TYR A 119 -14.05 -4.62 4.35
C TYR A 119 -13.34 -5.58 3.39
N LEU A 120 -13.98 -5.96 2.27
CA LEU A 120 -13.32 -6.75 1.23
C LEU A 120 -12.10 -6.02 0.67
N LEU A 121 -12.23 -4.73 0.37
CA LEU A 121 -11.12 -3.93 -0.15
C LEU A 121 -10.05 -3.64 0.91
N VAL A 122 -10.42 -3.51 2.19
CA VAL A 122 -9.47 -3.43 3.32
C VAL A 122 -8.64 -4.70 3.44
N VAL A 123 -9.30 -5.88 3.46
CA VAL A 123 -8.59 -7.16 3.53
C VAL A 123 -7.66 -7.34 2.33
N PHE A 124 -8.12 -6.95 1.14
CA PHE A 124 -7.29 -6.97 -0.07
C PHE A 124 -6.07 -6.04 0.05
N SER A 125 -6.26 -4.81 0.52
CA SER A 125 -5.20 -3.83 0.76
C SER A 125 -4.17 -4.32 1.79
N VAL A 126 -4.63 -4.85 2.93
CA VAL A 126 -3.75 -5.45 3.96
C VAL A 126 -2.99 -6.65 3.41
N GLY A 127 -3.65 -7.51 2.62
CA GLY A 127 -2.99 -8.64 1.95
C GLY A 127 -1.85 -8.17 1.02
N LEU A 128 -2.08 -7.09 0.27
CA LEU A 128 -1.04 -6.48 -0.57
C LEU A 128 0.10 -5.87 0.25
N GLU A 129 -0.21 -5.20 1.36
CA GLU A 129 0.79 -4.66 2.28
C GLU A 129 1.68 -5.78 2.84
N VAL A 130 1.09 -6.85 3.38
CA VAL A 130 1.85 -8.00 3.91
C VAL A 130 2.74 -8.63 2.84
N TYR A 131 2.24 -8.73 1.60
CA TYR A 131 3.00 -9.28 0.49
C TYR A 131 4.18 -8.37 0.07
N ASN A 132 3.96 -7.06 0.04
CA ASN A 132 4.94 -6.07 -0.45
C ASN A 132 5.80 -5.45 0.65
N PHE A 133 5.55 -5.77 1.93
CA PHE A 133 6.24 -5.18 3.07
C PHE A 133 7.77 -5.30 2.91
N PRO A 134 8.54 -4.22 3.17
CA PRO A 134 9.99 -4.27 3.03
C PRO A 134 10.59 -5.32 3.96
N ARG A 135 11.52 -6.13 3.43
CA ARG A 135 12.26 -7.16 4.19
C ARG A 135 13.74 -6.89 4.08
N LEU A 136 14.40 -6.73 5.23
CA LEU A 136 15.84 -6.44 5.29
C LEU A 136 16.67 -7.50 4.57
N SER A 137 16.32 -8.78 4.71
CA SER A 137 17.02 -9.89 4.05
C SER A 137 17.07 -9.74 2.53
N LYS A 138 15.96 -9.32 1.90
CA LYS A 138 15.91 -9.09 0.45
C LYS A 138 16.78 -7.92 0.01
N TRP A 139 16.92 -6.90 0.85
CA TRP A 139 17.77 -5.75 0.56
C TRP A 139 19.25 -6.13 0.70
N GLU A 140 19.58 -6.91 1.74
CA GLU A 140 20.92 -7.47 1.90
C GLU A 140 21.30 -8.36 0.71
N GLU A 141 20.45 -9.33 0.34
CA GLU A 141 20.66 -10.17 -0.84
C GLU A 141 20.88 -9.34 -2.12
N ARG A 142 20.12 -8.26 -2.29
CA ARG A 142 20.25 -7.38 -3.45
C ARG A 142 21.59 -6.65 -3.49
N ILE A 143 22.02 -6.07 -2.37
CA ILE A 143 23.29 -5.34 -2.30
C ILE A 143 24.49 -6.29 -2.45
N ARG A 144 24.39 -7.50 -1.88
CA ARG A 144 25.42 -8.55 -2.05
C ARG A 144 25.53 -8.98 -3.50
N GLY A 145 24.40 -9.25 -4.15
CA GLY A 145 24.36 -9.69 -5.55
C GLY A 145 24.84 -8.62 -6.53
N ASP A 146 24.44 -7.36 -6.34
CA ASP A 146 24.72 -6.29 -7.30
C ASP A 146 26.15 -5.73 -7.18
N PHE A 147 26.71 -5.68 -5.97
CA PHE A 147 27.97 -4.96 -5.70
C PHE A 147 29.04 -5.80 -5.00
N GLY A 148 28.76 -7.05 -4.62
CA GLY A 148 29.68 -7.86 -3.81
C GLY A 148 29.93 -7.29 -2.41
N GLN A 149 29.11 -6.34 -1.99
CA GLN A 149 29.21 -5.68 -0.68
C GLN A 149 28.25 -6.35 0.29
N LEU A 150 28.70 -6.53 1.54
CA LEU A 150 27.96 -6.69 2.80
C LEU A 150 28.80 -7.47 3.81
#